data_AF-A0A2N3F2G6-F1
#
_entry.id   AF-A0A2N3F2G6-F1
#
_cell.length_a   1.000
_cell.length_b   1.000
_cell.length_c   1.000
_cell.angle_alpha   90.00
_cell.angle_beta   90.00
_cell.angle_gamma   90.00
#
_symmetry.space_group_name_H-M   'P 1'
#
loop_
_entity.id
_entity.type
_entity.pdbx_description
1 polymer ?
#
loop_
_entity_poly.entity_id
_entity_poly.type
_entity_poly.pdbx_seq_one_letter_code
_entity_poly.pdbx_strand_id
1 'polypeptide(L)'
;MGITVRPSEAGRSSSREVRRAWWSLILVPVGFVAAFVVGEGIPAWMGHDSAIATPPLWVMALAFVAALVVFALPLLVTLVLSRRAATANEPGAWTPLIVSASIVGSFVVINLVSGLLVLIFD
;
A
#
# COMPACT_ATOMS: atom_id res chain seq x y z
N MET A 1 -27.58 7.66 -33.62
CA MET A 1 -27.96 6.90 -32.41
C MET A 1 -27.22 7.50 -31.23
N GLY A 2 -27.77 8.57 -30.63
CA GLY A 2 -27.12 9.32 -29.56
C GLY A 2 -27.50 8.73 -28.21
N ILE A 3 -26.53 8.19 -27.48
CA ILE A 3 -26.73 7.79 -26.08
C ILE A 3 -26.76 9.08 -25.26
N THR A 4 -27.95 9.61 -25.02
CA THR A 4 -28.17 10.66 -24.02
C THR A 4 -28.01 10.02 -22.64
N VAL A 5 -26.79 9.96 -22.13
CA VAL A 5 -26.54 9.58 -20.74
C VAL A 5 -27.24 10.62 -19.88
N ARG A 6 -28.26 10.20 -19.12
CA ARG A 6 -28.99 11.13 -18.25
C ARG A 6 -28.00 11.63 -17.20
N PRO A 7 -27.94 12.95 -16.91
CA PRO A 7 -27.02 13.52 -15.92
C PRO A 7 -27.07 12.81 -14.55
N SER A 8 -28.23 12.25 -14.19
CA SER A 8 -28.43 11.50 -12.95
C SER A 8 -27.75 10.12 -12.91
N GLU A 9 -27.41 9.52 -14.06
CA GLU A 9 -26.67 8.24 -14.11
C GLU A 9 -25.18 8.46 -13.99
N ALA A 10 -24.65 9.49 -14.65
CA ALA A 10 -23.24 9.88 -14.56
C ALA A 10 -22.83 10.27 -13.13
N GLY A 11 -23.63 11.08 -12.43
CA GLY A 11 -23.35 11.43 -11.02
C GLY A 11 -23.44 10.22 -10.06
N ARG A 12 -24.31 9.24 -10.34
CA ARG A 12 -24.44 8.02 -9.53
C ARG A 12 -23.36 6.98 -9.80
N SER A 13 -22.77 6.95 -10.99
CA SER A 13 -21.60 6.09 -11.25
C SER A 13 -20.36 6.68 -10.60
N SER A 14 -20.23 8.00 -10.66
CA SER A 14 -19.10 8.75 -10.12
C SER A 14 -18.97 8.63 -8.60
N SER A 15 -20.06 8.83 -7.85
CA SER A 15 -20.08 8.62 -6.40
C SER A 15 -19.80 7.16 -5.99
N ARG A 16 -20.16 6.19 -6.84
CA ARG A 16 -19.83 4.78 -6.64
C ARG A 16 -18.34 4.49 -6.79
N GLU A 17 -17.64 5.21 -7.67
CA GLU A 17 -16.18 5.05 -7.84
C GLU A 17 -15.40 5.61 -6.66
N VAL A 18 -15.77 6.81 -6.16
CA VAL A 18 -15.20 7.36 -4.93
C VAL A 18 -15.41 6.41 -3.76
N ARG A 19 -16.62 5.86 -3.60
CA ARG A 19 -16.91 4.86 -2.56
C ARG A 19 -16.07 3.59 -2.72
N ARG A 20 -15.84 3.11 -3.96
CA ARG A 20 -14.96 1.96 -4.23
C ARG A 20 -13.50 2.26 -3.88
N ALA A 21 -13.01 3.47 -4.14
CA ALA A 21 -11.67 3.90 -3.74
C ALA A 21 -11.51 3.95 -2.21
N TRP A 22 -12.56 4.30 -1.48
CA TRP A 22 -12.56 4.16 -0.02
C TRP A 22 -12.58 2.70 0.44
N TRP A 23 -13.35 1.85 -0.24
CA TRP A 23 -13.34 0.41 0.06
C TRP A 23 -12.00 -0.26 -0.25
N SER A 24 -11.23 0.22 -1.24
CA SER A 24 -9.90 -0.35 -1.51
C SER A 24 -8.90 -0.12 -0.37
N LEU A 25 -9.16 0.83 0.54
CA LEU A 25 -8.35 0.97 1.76
C LEU A 25 -8.41 -0.26 2.65
N ILE A 26 -9.42 -1.13 2.55
CA ILE A 26 -9.45 -2.41 3.27
C ILE A 26 -8.33 -3.35 2.81
N LEU A 27 -7.78 -3.14 1.62
CA LEU A 27 -6.63 -3.90 1.13
C LEU A 27 -5.33 -3.46 1.83
N VAL A 28 -5.29 -2.29 2.47
CA VAL A 28 -4.11 -1.83 3.23
C VAL A 28 -3.83 -2.74 4.43
N PRO A 29 -4.75 -3.01 5.38
CA PRO A 29 -4.46 -3.94 6.47
C PRO A 29 -4.16 -5.35 5.97
N VAL A 30 -4.82 -5.82 4.91
CA VAL A 30 -4.51 -7.13 4.29
C VAL A 30 -3.09 -7.15 3.73
N GLY A 31 -2.71 -6.10 3.00
CA GLY A 31 -1.36 -5.92 2.46
C GLY A 31 -0.31 -5.80 3.56
N PHE A 32 -0.63 -5.16 4.68
CA PHE A 32 0.25 -5.04 5.84
C PHE A 32 0.53 -6.40 6.47
N VAL A 33 -0.50 -7.21 6.71
CA VAL A 33 -0.34 -8.58 7.22
C VAL A 33 0.48 -9.43 6.25
N ALA A 34 0.19 -9.34 4.94
CA ALA A 34 0.94 -10.06 3.93
C ALA A 34 2.41 -9.63 3.89
N ALA A 35 2.68 -8.33 3.98
CA ALA A 35 4.03 -7.78 4.04
C ALA A 35 4.78 -8.21 5.30
N PHE A 36 4.11 -8.25 6.45
CA PHE A 36 4.68 -8.76 7.70
C PHE A 36 5.07 -10.24 7.57
N VAL A 37 4.19 -11.06 7.01
CA VAL A 37 4.47 -12.48 6.74
C VAL A 37 5.68 -12.64 5.81
N VAL A 38 5.83 -11.80 4.79
CA VAL A 38 7.00 -11.83 3.90
C VAL A 38 8.25 -11.33 4.62
N GLY A 39 8.14 -10.27 5.41
CA GLY A 39 9.23 -9.64 6.14
C GLY A 39 9.87 -10.57 7.17
N GLU A 40 9.07 -11.33 7.91
CA GLU A 40 9.56 -12.33 8.87
C GLU A 40 9.80 -13.71 8.23
N GLY A 41 8.99 -14.06 7.23
CA GLY A 41 9.05 -15.37 6.58
C GLY A 41 10.32 -15.58 5.75
N ILE A 42 10.81 -14.53 5.06
CA ILE A 42 12.04 -14.64 4.26
C ILE A 42 13.26 -14.93 5.15
N PRO A 43 13.58 -14.14 6.19
CA PRO A 43 14.68 -14.44 7.10
C PRO A 43 14.55 -15.83 7.73
N ALA A 44 13.36 -16.17 8.24
CA ALA A 44 13.11 -17.46 8.86
C ALA A 44 13.35 -18.63 7.89
N TRP A 45 12.92 -18.52 6.64
CA TRP A 45 13.16 -19.52 5.61
C TRP A 45 14.64 -19.67 5.24
N MET A 46 15.41 -18.59 5.36
CA MET A 46 16.86 -18.58 5.13
C MET A 46 17.66 -19.07 6.35
N GLY A 47 16.99 -19.47 7.44
CA GLY A 47 17.63 -19.91 8.68
C GLY A 47 18.08 -18.76 9.59
N HIS A 48 17.65 -17.53 9.29
CA HIS A 48 17.88 -16.36 10.12
C HIS A 48 16.63 -16.06 10.93
N ASP A 49 16.54 -16.67 12.12
CA ASP A 49 15.44 -16.38 13.04
C ASP A 49 15.70 -15.05 13.77
N SER A 50 14.96 -14.02 13.36
CA SER A 50 14.98 -12.68 13.96
C SER A 50 14.70 -12.69 15.48
N ALA A 51 14.02 -13.72 16.00
CA ALA A 51 13.74 -13.85 17.42
C ALA A 51 14.95 -14.34 18.24
N ILE A 52 15.93 -14.97 17.58
CA ILE A 52 17.11 -15.56 18.22
C ILE A 52 18.32 -14.63 18.08
N ALA A 53 18.55 -14.09 16.88
CA ALA A 53 19.68 -13.24 16.58
C ALA A 53 19.35 -12.27 15.44
N THR A 54 20.00 -11.10 15.43
CA THR A 54 19.88 -10.13 14.35
C THR A 54 20.36 -10.75 13.03
N PRO A 55 19.51 -10.81 11.98
CA PRO A 55 19.92 -11.31 10.68
C PRO A 55 20.99 -10.42 10.03
N PRO A 56 21.80 -10.94 9.10
CA PRO A 56 22.71 -10.11 8.30
C PRO A 56 21.97 -8.98 7.58
N LEU A 57 22.58 -7.80 7.49
CA LEU A 57 21.96 -6.60 6.90
C LEU A 57 21.40 -6.82 5.48
N TRP A 58 22.07 -7.63 4.66
CA TRP A 58 21.60 -7.92 3.31
C TRP A 58 20.32 -8.77 3.29
N VAL A 59 20.11 -9.63 4.29
CA VAL A 59 18.88 -10.43 4.49
C VAL A 59 17.74 -9.50 4.92
N MET A 60 18.01 -8.61 5.87
CA MET A 60 17.05 -7.59 6.30
C MET A 60 16.64 -6.68 5.13
N ALA A 61 17.59 -6.24 4.32
CA ALA A 61 17.32 -5.42 3.14
C ALA A 61 16.45 -6.16 2.11
N LEU A 62 16.75 -7.44 1.84
CA LEU A 62 15.96 -8.27 0.94
C LEU A 62 14.52 -8.45 1.45
N ALA A 63 14.36 -8.81 2.72
CA ALA A 63 13.06 -8.97 3.36
C ALA A 63 12.25 -7.67 3.34
N PHE A 64 12.88 -6.54 3.63
CA PHE A 64 12.25 -5.22 3.56
C PHE A 64 11.78 -4.87 2.15
N VAL A 65 12.62 -5.06 1.12
CA VAL A 65 12.24 -4.80 -0.28
C VAL A 65 11.06 -5.68 -0.71
N ALA A 66 11.09 -6.97 -0.37
CA ALA A 66 10.01 -7.89 -0.70
C ALA A 66 8.69 -7.51 0.02
N ALA A 67 8.75 -7.23 1.32
CA ALA A 67 7.60 -6.77 2.10
C ALA A 67 7.04 -5.46 1.56
N LEU A 68 7.89 -4.51 1.19
CA LEU A 68 7.49 -3.23 0.59
C LEU A 68 6.75 -3.43 -0.73
N VAL A 69 7.24 -4.31 -1.61
CA VAL A 69 6.57 -4.62 -2.88
C VAL A 69 5.17 -5.16 -2.61
N VAL A 70 5.02 -6.11 -1.68
CA VAL A 70 3.71 -6.65 -1.30
C VAL A 70 2.81 -5.57 -0.72
N PHE A 71 3.32 -4.73 0.18
CA PHE A 71 2.53 -3.69 0.83
C PHE A 71 2.12 -2.56 -0.11
N ALA A 72 2.88 -2.33 -1.18
CA ALA A 72 2.57 -1.31 -2.18
C ALA A 72 1.51 -1.76 -3.20
N LEU A 73 1.21 -3.06 -3.35
CA LEU A 73 0.23 -3.55 -4.32
C LEU A 73 -1.17 -2.91 -4.19
N PRO A 74 -1.74 -2.73 -2.99
CA PRO A 74 -3.00 -2.01 -2.80
C PRO A 74 -3.00 -0.58 -3.35
N LEU A 75 -1.85 0.11 -3.36
CA LEU A 75 -1.75 1.47 -3.91
C LEU A 75 -2.08 1.51 -5.39
N LEU A 76 -1.74 0.45 -6.14
CA LEU A 76 -2.05 0.38 -7.57
C LEU A 76 -3.57 0.32 -7.79
N VAL A 77 -4.28 -0.45 -6.97
CA VAL A 77 -5.75 -0.53 -7.01
C VAL A 77 -6.36 0.83 -6.69
N THR A 78 -5.93 1.45 -5.60
CA THR A 78 -6.41 2.79 -5.21
C THR A 78 -6.08 3.84 -6.26
N LEU A 79 -4.89 3.79 -6.88
CA LEU A 79 -4.47 4.70 -7.94
C LEU A 79 -5.37 4.59 -9.17
N VAL A 80 -5.71 3.36 -9.61
CA VAL A 80 -6.60 3.15 -10.76
C VAL A 80 -7.99 3.69 -10.46
N LEU A 81 -8.52 3.44 -9.27
CA LEU A 81 -9.85 3.92 -8.87
C LEU A 81 -9.88 5.45 -8.71
N SER A 82 -8.87 6.03 -8.07
CA SER A 82 -8.72 7.49 -7.93
C SER A 82 -8.55 8.19 -9.27
N ARG A 83 -7.78 7.61 -10.21
CA ARG A 83 -7.64 8.16 -11.57
C ARG A 83 -8.97 8.18 -12.32
N ARG A 84 -9.76 7.10 -12.23
CA ARG A 84 -11.10 7.04 -12.86
C ARG A 84 -12.05 8.08 -12.26
N ALA A 85 -12.09 8.20 -10.93
CA ALA A 85 -12.86 9.24 -10.26
C ALA A 85 -12.40 10.67 -10.61
N ALA A 86 -11.08 10.88 -10.78
CA ALA A 86 -10.53 12.18 -11.17
C ALA A 86 -10.91 12.56 -12.61
N THR A 87 -10.96 11.60 -13.55
CA THR A 87 -11.46 11.86 -14.92
C THR A 87 -12.93 12.24 -14.97
N ALA A 88 -13.70 11.93 -13.92
CA ALA A 88 -15.09 12.36 -13.76
C ALA A 88 -15.25 13.72 -13.05
N ASN A 89 -14.16 14.43 -12.76
CA ASN A 89 -14.13 15.71 -12.03
C ASN A 89 -14.76 15.65 -10.62
N GLU A 90 -14.66 14.50 -9.94
CA GLU A 90 -15.15 14.39 -8.57
C GLU A 90 -14.25 15.11 -7.57
N PRO A 91 -14.81 15.95 -6.69
CA PRO A 91 -14.07 16.51 -5.57
C PRO A 91 -13.57 15.37 -4.66
N GLY A 92 -12.28 15.42 -4.30
CA GLY A 92 -11.69 14.43 -3.38
C GLY A 92 -11.31 13.09 -4.00
N ALA A 93 -11.32 12.97 -5.34
CA ALA A 93 -10.92 11.74 -6.04
C ALA A 93 -9.52 11.23 -5.63
N TRP A 94 -8.63 12.13 -5.23
CA TRP A 94 -7.26 11.81 -4.81
C TRP A 94 -7.09 11.52 -3.32
N THR A 95 -8.07 11.85 -2.48
CA THR A 95 -7.96 11.70 -1.02
C THR A 95 -7.67 10.25 -0.59
N PRO A 96 -8.34 9.22 -1.13
CA PRO A 96 -8.04 7.83 -0.78
C PRO A 96 -6.61 7.42 -1.14
N LEU A 97 -6.11 7.90 -2.29
CA LEU A 97 -4.74 7.63 -2.71
C LEU A 97 -3.74 8.28 -1.75
N ILE A 98 -3.93 9.56 -1.39
CA ILE A 98 -3.06 10.26 -0.46
C ILE A 98 -3.03 9.54 0.89
N VAL A 99 -4.19 9.14 1.43
CA VAL A 99 -4.27 8.41 2.69
C VAL A 99 -3.51 7.08 2.61
N SER A 100 -3.76 6.27 1.58
CA SER A 100 -3.05 4.99 1.41
C SER A 100 -1.54 5.16 1.21
N ALA A 101 -1.13 6.15 0.42
CA ALA A 101 0.28 6.46 0.16
C ALA A 101 0.98 6.94 1.43
N SER A 102 0.33 7.75 2.26
CA SER A 102 0.86 8.16 3.56
C SER A 102 1.09 6.96 4.48
N ILE A 103 0.15 6.00 4.53
CA ILE A 103 0.30 4.80 5.36
C ILE A 103 1.50 3.95 4.89
N VAL A 104 1.61 3.70 3.58
CA VAL A 104 2.76 2.97 3.02
C VAL A 104 4.07 3.74 3.22
N GLY A 105 4.04 5.07 3.07
CA GLY A 105 5.17 5.95 3.32
C GLY A 105 5.65 5.89 4.77
N SER A 106 4.73 5.88 5.74
CA SER A 106 5.07 5.70 7.16
C SER A 106 5.76 4.37 7.41
N PHE A 107 5.30 3.27 6.78
CA PHE A 107 5.97 1.97 6.87
C PHE A 107 7.41 2.05 6.36
N VAL A 108 7.65 2.69 5.20
CA VAL A 108 9.00 2.88 4.65
C VAL A 108 9.87 3.69 5.62
N VAL A 109 9.38 4.82 6.11
CA VAL A 109 10.14 5.69 7.02
C VAL A 109 10.51 4.96 8.31
N ILE A 110 9.56 4.26 8.93
CA ILE A 110 9.80 3.50 10.17
C ILE A 110 10.89 2.44 9.93
N ASN A 111 10.78 1.65 8.87
CA ASN A 111 11.75 0.59 8.57
C ASN A 111 13.13 1.15 8.24
N LEU A 112 13.21 2.27 7.51
CA LEU A 112 14.49 2.92 7.23
C LEU A 112 15.16 3.44 8.51
N VAL A 113 14.39 4.09 9.39
CA VAL A 113 14.91 4.55 10.69
C VAL A 113 15.38 3.36 11.53
N SER A 114 14.58 2.29 11.62
CA SER A 114 14.98 1.07 12.32
C SER A 114 16.27 0.47 11.75
N GLY A 115 16.39 0.35 10.42
CA GLY A 115 17.59 -0.17 9.77
C GLY A 115 18.82 0.72 10.01
N LEU A 116 18.65 2.05 9.99
CA LEU A 116 19.72 3.00 10.32
C LEU A 116 20.17 2.87 11.78
N LEU A 117 19.24 2.68 12.71
CA LEU A 117 19.58 2.47 14.12
C LEU A 117 20.41 1.20 14.29
N VAL A 118 20.00 0.09 13.68
CA VAL A 118 20.78 -1.16 13.68
C VAL A 118 22.19 -0.90 13.15
N LEU A 119 22.32 -0.21 12.01
CA LEU A 119 23.62 0.10 11.42
C LEU A 119 24.54 0.98 12.30
N ILE A 120 23.96 1.85 13.13
CA ILE A 120 24.72 2.78 14.00
C ILE A 120 25.13 2.11 15.30
N PHE A 121 24.33 1.16 15.81
CA PHE A 121 24.49 0.59 17.15
C PHE A 121 25.01 -0.86 17.16
N ASP A 122 25.03 -1.56 16.03
CA ASP A 122 25.79 -2.82 15.83
C ASP A 122 27.26 -2.54 15.46
#